data_AF-A0A2D9FPY1-F1
#
_entry.id   AF-A0A2D9FPY1-F1
#
_cell.length_a   1.000
_cell.length_b   1.000
_cell.length_c   1.000
_cell.angle_alpha   90.00
_cell.angle_beta   90.00
_cell.angle_gamma   90.00
#
_symmetry.space_group_name_H-M   'P 1'
#
loop_
_entity.id
_entity.type
_entity.pdbx_description
1 polymer ?
#
loop_
_entity_poly.entity_id
_entity_poly.type
_entity_poly.pdbx_seq_one_letter_code
_entity_poly.pdbx_strand_id
1 'polypeptide(L)'
;MNVQFDLIIPPVIFGFIIIIVLRINSFMMETSVDNQLNYQMQTIADASIILLQDVLRPAVEVDVVTPNRLRFVTTKCEEFEIYQQGRKLLIRQNSPVVNTDEYTGNLDSLHFIRDGSRLRMQVFMESRAEQEAGEDDGNRVRAYAEKQIFMRNIAYSNNPC
;
A
#
# COMPACT_ATOMS: atom_id res chain seq x y z
N MET A 1 60.03 22.99 20.79
CA MET A 1 58.63 23.10 21.23
C MET A 1 57.75 22.39 20.23
N ASN A 2 57.42 21.10 20.47
CA ASN A 2 56.47 20.31 19.67
C ASN A 2 55.44 19.56 20.55
N VAL A 3 55.68 19.51 21.87
CA VAL A 3 54.91 18.71 22.83
C VAL A 3 53.45 19.21 22.97
N GLN A 4 53.19 20.50 22.76
CA GLN A 4 51.82 21.04 22.81
C GLN A 4 50.99 20.65 21.58
N PHE A 5 51.60 20.52 20.39
CA PHE A 5 50.90 20.04 19.20
C PHE A 5 50.64 18.54 19.28
N ASP A 6 51.60 17.73 19.74
CA ASP A 6 51.42 16.28 19.95
C ASP A 6 50.37 15.93 21.01
N LEU A 7 50.13 16.81 21.98
CA LEU A 7 49.11 16.60 23.01
C LEU A 7 47.68 16.97 22.54
N ILE A 8 47.55 17.93 21.62
CA ILE A 8 46.25 18.47 21.15
C ILE A 8 45.71 17.69 19.95
N ILE A 9 46.59 17.21 19.06
CA ILE A 9 46.19 16.50 17.83
C ILE A 9 45.33 15.25 18.12
N PRO A 10 45.68 14.36 19.08
CA PRO A 10 44.88 13.15 19.33
C PRO A 10 43.43 13.44 19.77
N PRO A 11 43.15 14.31 20.79
CA PRO A 11 41.78 14.62 21.18
C PRO A 11 40.93 15.25 20.06
N VAL A 12 41.54 16.08 19.19
CA VAL A 12 40.83 16.69 18.06
C VAL A 12 40.45 15.63 17.03
N ILE A 13 41.36 14.72 16.69
CA ILE A 13 41.08 13.60 15.77
C ILE A 13 39.98 12.70 16.33
N PHE A 14 40.04 12.36 17.63
CA PHE A 14 38.98 11.57 18.27
C PHE A 14 37.63 12.30 18.24
N GLY A 15 37.60 13.61 18.49
CA GLY A 15 36.39 14.42 18.39
C GLY A 15 35.79 14.38 16.98
N PHE A 16 36.60 14.56 15.95
CA PHE A 16 36.14 14.46 14.56
C PHE A 16 35.63 13.06 14.21
N ILE A 17 36.31 12.00 14.65
CA ILE A 17 35.86 10.62 14.41
C ILE A 17 34.51 10.37 15.08
N ILE A 18 34.31 10.82 16.32
CA ILE A 18 33.03 10.67 17.03
C ILE A 18 31.92 11.38 16.28
N ILE A 19 32.14 12.62 15.81
CA ILE A 19 31.16 13.37 15.03
C ILE A 19 30.81 12.64 13.73
N ILE A 20 31.81 12.10 13.03
CA ILE A 20 31.60 11.35 11.79
C ILE A 20 30.78 10.08 12.06
N VAL A 21 31.10 9.32 13.10
CA VAL A 21 30.36 8.10 13.47
C VAL A 21 28.91 8.43 13.84
N LEU A 22 28.68 9.47 14.64
CA LEU A 22 27.33 9.91 14.99
C LEU A 22 26.52 10.33 13.76
N ARG A 23 27.15 11.06 12.82
CA ARG A 23 26.48 11.42 11.55
C ARG A 23 26.14 10.21 10.70
N ILE A 24 27.05 9.25 10.56
CA ILE A 24 26.80 8.03 9.77
C ILE A 24 25.65 7.22 10.38
N ASN A 25 25.61 7.10 11.70
CA ASN A 25 24.53 6.40 12.40
C ASN A 25 23.18 7.13 12.24
N SER A 26 23.16 8.46 12.36
CA SER A 26 21.97 9.27 12.11
C SER A 26 21.44 9.08 10.69
N PHE A 27 22.34 9.14 9.71
CA PHE A 27 22.00 8.95 8.30
C PHE A 27 21.48 7.53 7.99
N MET A 28 22.12 6.49 8.56
CA MET A 28 21.65 5.11 8.41
C MET A 28 20.29 4.88 9.07
N MET A 29 20.00 5.56 10.19
CA MET A 29 18.70 5.48 10.85
C MET A 29 17.59 6.08 9.99
N GLU A 30 17.79 7.29 9.44
CA GLU A 30 16.82 7.92 8.52
C GLU A 30 16.53 7.02 7.31
N THR A 31 17.58 6.50 6.67
CA THR A 31 17.44 5.60 5.51
C THR A 31 16.72 4.30 5.87
N SER A 32 16.90 3.80 7.09
CA SER A 32 16.22 2.58 7.56
C SER A 32 14.73 2.79 7.74
N VAL A 33 14.31 3.95 8.26
CA VAL A 33 12.88 4.24 8.45
C VAL A 33 12.20 4.42 7.09
N ASP A 34 12.82 5.14 6.16
CA ASP A 34 12.28 5.33 4.80
C ASP A 34 12.07 4.01 4.07
N ASN A 35 13.05 3.11 4.16
CA ASN A 35 12.96 1.79 3.58
C ASN A 35 11.87 0.94 4.22
N GLN A 36 11.74 1.00 5.55
CA GLN A 36 10.70 0.28 6.28
C GLN A 36 9.30 0.78 5.88
N LEU A 37 9.12 2.10 5.78
CA LEU A 37 7.86 2.76 5.47
C LEU A 37 7.42 2.42 4.04
N ASN A 38 8.33 2.49 3.06
CA ASN A 38 8.08 2.06 1.69
C ASN A 38 7.77 0.56 1.59
N TYR A 39 8.51 -0.28 2.31
CA TYR A 39 8.25 -1.73 2.33
C TYR A 39 6.86 -2.06 2.90
N GLN A 40 6.46 -1.38 3.98
CA GLN A 40 5.13 -1.55 4.56
C GLN A 40 4.03 -1.15 3.57
N MET A 41 4.16 0.00 2.91
CA MET A 41 3.19 0.43 1.89
C MET A 41 3.12 -0.56 0.73
N GLN A 42 4.25 -1.05 0.22
CA GLN A 42 4.23 -2.07 -0.84
C GLN A 42 3.57 -3.37 -0.38
N THR A 43 3.88 -3.83 0.83
CA THR A 43 3.30 -5.07 1.40
C THR A 43 1.78 -4.99 1.52
N ILE A 44 1.24 -3.85 1.94
CA ILE A 44 -0.21 -3.68 2.10
C ILE A 44 -0.90 -3.57 0.73
N ALA A 45 -0.28 -2.92 -0.26
CA ALA A 45 -0.82 -2.85 -1.63
C ALA A 45 -0.86 -4.26 -2.24
N ASP A 46 0.20 -5.04 -2.02
CA ASP A 46 0.29 -6.43 -2.45
C ASP A 46 -0.80 -7.28 -1.84
N ALA A 47 -1.00 -7.18 -0.52
CA ALA A 47 -2.06 -7.90 0.19
C ALA A 47 -3.46 -7.50 -0.33
N SER A 48 -3.69 -6.21 -0.58
CA SER A 48 -4.97 -5.70 -1.08
C SER A 48 -5.28 -6.25 -2.48
N ILE A 49 -4.28 -6.29 -3.37
CA ILE A 49 -4.45 -6.87 -4.70
C ILE A 49 -4.69 -8.38 -4.63
N ILE A 50 -3.94 -9.11 -3.81
CA ILE A 50 -4.12 -10.56 -3.63
C ILE A 50 -5.54 -10.85 -3.13
N LEU A 51 -6.02 -10.09 -2.15
CA LEU A 51 -7.39 -10.21 -1.65
C LEU A 51 -8.43 -9.97 -2.75
N LEU A 52 -8.28 -8.88 -3.52
CA LEU A 52 -9.18 -8.58 -4.64
C LEU A 52 -9.19 -9.70 -5.69
N GLN A 53 -8.02 -10.27 -6.00
CA GLN A 53 -7.93 -11.41 -6.91
C GLN A 53 -8.61 -12.67 -6.36
N ASP A 54 -8.45 -12.95 -5.07
CA ASP A 54 -9.05 -14.14 -4.46
C ASP A 54 -10.58 -14.04 -4.42
N VAL A 55 -11.09 -12.85 -4.08
CA VAL A 55 -12.52 -12.53 -4.04
C VAL A 55 -13.15 -12.56 -5.44
N LEU A 56 -12.42 -12.12 -6.45
CA LEU A 56 -12.90 -12.09 -7.84
C LEU A 56 -12.62 -13.38 -8.62
N ARG A 57 -11.86 -14.34 -8.05
CA ARG A 57 -11.62 -15.65 -8.66
C ARG A 57 -12.92 -16.41 -9.01
N PRO A 58 -13.96 -16.47 -8.14
CA PRO A 58 -15.23 -17.10 -8.48
C PRO A 58 -16.20 -16.22 -9.28
N ALA A 59 -15.79 -15.01 -9.70
CA ALA A 59 -16.67 -14.09 -10.41
C ALA A 59 -16.97 -14.60 -11.83
N VAL A 60 -18.26 -14.70 -12.14
CA VAL A 60 -18.80 -15.09 -13.45
C VAL A 60 -19.13 -13.88 -14.28
N GLU A 61 -19.77 -12.90 -13.65
CA GLU A 61 -20.13 -11.62 -14.24
C GLU A 61 -19.58 -10.51 -13.36
N VAL A 62 -19.01 -9.50 -13.99
CA VAL A 62 -18.46 -8.33 -13.32
C VAL A 62 -18.99 -7.09 -14.00
N ASP A 63 -19.50 -6.16 -13.21
CA ASP A 63 -20.03 -4.88 -13.63
C ASP A 63 -19.36 -3.75 -12.86
N VAL A 64 -18.82 -2.77 -13.58
CA VAL A 64 -18.17 -1.60 -12.96
C VAL A 64 -19.24 -0.52 -12.82
N VAL A 65 -19.83 -0.42 -11.63
CA VAL A 65 -20.90 0.56 -11.35
C VAL A 65 -20.32 1.97 -11.32
N THR A 66 -19.18 2.14 -10.68
CA THR A 66 -18.38 3.37 -10.69
C THR A 66 -16.89 3.02 -10.70
N PRO A 67 -16.00 3.98 -11.01
CA PRO A 67 -14.56 3.71 -10.97
C PRO A 67 -14.09 3.14 -9.62
N ASN A 68 -14.76 3.42 -8.51
CA ASN A 68 -14.36 2.95 -7.18
C ASN A 68 -15.30 1.87 -6.61
N ARG A 69 -16.25 1.37 -7.41
CA ARG A 69 -17.21 0.34 -7.01
C ARG A 69 -17.38 -0.69 -8.12
N LEU A 70 -17.03 -1.92 -7.79
CA LEU A 70 -17.23 -3.09 -8.61
C LEU A 70 -18.39 -3.90 -8.04
N ARG A 71 -19.30 -4.34 -8.90
CA ARG A 71 -20.28 -5.36 -8.57
C ARG A 71 -19.94 -6.62 -9.33
N PHE A 72 -20.12 -7.78 -8.72
CA PHE A 72 -19.92 -9.04 -9.42
C PHE A 72 -20.86 -10.13 -8.90
N VAL A 73 -21.12 -11.11 -9.75
CA VAL A 73 -21.93 -12.28 -9.42
C VAL A 73 -21.04 -13.51 -9.48
N THR A 74 -21.18 -14.37 -8.47
CA THR A 74 -20.41 -15.61 -8.38
C THR A 74 -21.11 -16.79 -9.08
N THR A 75 -20.40 -17.90 -9.25
CA THR A 75 -20.96 -19.17 -9.73
C THR A 75 -22.13 -19.71 -8.90
N LYS A 76 -22.31 -19.23 -7.66
CA LYS A 76 -23.41 -19.60 -6.76
C LYS A 76 -24.62 -18.66 -6.83
N CYS A 77 -24.64 -17.71 -7.77
CA CYS A 77 -25.68 -16.69 -7.90
C CYS A 77 -25.77 -15.72 -6.72
N GLU A 78 -24.67 -15.57 -5.98
CA GLU A 78 -24.55 -14.57 -4.93
C GLU A 78 -23.95 -13.30 -5.53
N GLU A 79 -24.59 -12.17 -5.26
CA GLU A 79 -24.13 -10.84 -5.69
C GLU A 79 -23.20 -10.25 -4.63
N PHE A 80 -22.08 -9.72 -5.08
CA PHE A 80 -21.09 -9.08 -4.24
C PHE A 80 -20.77 -7.69 -4.77
N GLU A 81 -20.42 -6.79 -3.86
CA GLU A 81 -19.97 -5.44 -4.16
C GLU A 81 -18.65 -5.16 -3.46
N ILE A 82 -17.67 -4.71 -4.22
CA ILE A 82 -16.40 -4.22 -3.72
C ILE A 82 -16.41 -2.71 -3.89
N TYR A 83 -16.22 -1.99 -2.80
CA TYR A 83 -16.12 -0.53 -2.84
C TYR A 83 -15.17 -0.01 -1.79
N GLN A 84 -14.63 1.16 -2.07
CA GLN A 84 -13.85 1.91 -1.10
C GLN A 84 -14.76 2.84 -0.30
N GLN A 85 -14.63 2.82 1.02
CA GLN A 85 -15.24 3.82 1.90
C GLN A 85 -14.15 4.45 2.77
N GLY A 86 -13.82 5.70 2.47
CA GLY A 86 -12.64 6.34 3.06
C GLY A 86 -11.37 5.57 2.69
N ARG A 87 -10.61 5.11 3.70
CA ARG A 87 -9.38 4.33 3.49
C ARG A 87 -9.52 2.81 3.64
N LYS A 88 -10.76 2.33 3.66
CA LYS A 88 -11.10 0.91 3.89
C LYS A 88 -11.63 0.30 2.61
N LEU A 89 -11.27 -0.95 2.38
CA LEU A 89 -11.90 -1.80 1.37
C LEU A 89 -13.06 -2.53 2.02
N LEU A 90 -14.24 -2.40 1.43
CA LEU A 90 -15.43 -3.09 1.89
C LEU A 90 -15.86 -4.08 0.81
N ILE A 91 -16.16 -5.30 1.26
CA ILE A 91 -16.72 -6.35 0.43
C ILE A 91 -18.08 -6.70 1.03
N ARG A 92 -19.13 -6.36 0.30
CA ARG A 92 -20.51 -6.60 0.72
C ARG A 92 -21.07 -7.77 -0.07
N GLN A 93 -21.65 -8.73 0.63
CA GLN A 93 -22.43 -9.81 0.04
C GLN A 93 -23.92 -9.47 0.11
N ASN A 94 -24.55 -9.35 -1.05
CA ASN A 94 -25.99 -9.19 -1.22
C ASN A 94 -26.61 -10.58 -1.43
N SER A 95 -26.79 -11.31 -0.33
CA SER A 95 -27.61 -12.53 -0.24
C SER A 95 -28.54 -12.34 1.00
N PRO A 96 -29.53 -13.20 1.34
CA PRO A 96 -30.66 -12.81 2.21
C PRO A 96 -30.26 -12.31 3.62
N VAL A 97 -29.02 -12.53 4.03
CA VAL A 97 -28.35 -11.79 5.10
C VAL A 97 -27.23 -10.95 4.50
N VAL A 98 -27.29 -9.62 4.68
CA VAL A 98 -26.22 -8.72 4.24
C VAL A 98 -25.02 -8.92 5.16
N ASN A 99 -23.96 -9.52 4.63
CA ASN A 99 -22.67 -9.57 5.31
C ASN A 99 -21.73 -8.53 4.69
N THR A 100 -20.95 -7.83 5.52
CA THR A 100 -19.96 -6.86 5.05
C THR A 100 -18.63 -7.17 5.73
N ASP A 101 -17.69 -7.64 4.93
CA ASP A 101 -16.33 -7.86 5.36
C ASP A 101 -15.54 -6.57 5.14
N GLU A 102 -14.94 -6.07 6.23
CA GLU A 102 -14.14 -4.85 6.22
C GLU A 102 -12.65 -5.20 6.28
N TYR A 103 -11.92 -4.68 5.29
CA TYR A 103 -10.48 -4.78 5.25
C TYR A 103 -9.86 -3.40 5.43
N THR A 104 -9.14 -3.22 6.53
CA THR A 104 -8.41 -1.99 6.80
C THR A 104 -7.07 -2.03 6.05
N GLY A 105 -7.05 -1.43 4.86
CA GLY A 105 -5.88 -1.43 3.97
C GLY A 105 -5.15 -0.09 3.82
N ASN A 106 -5.59 0.98 4.50
CA ASN A 106 -5.08 2.34 4.25
C ASN A 106 -5.08 2.72 2.75
N LEU A 107 -6.12 2.30 2.04
CA LEU A 107 -6.27 2.53 0.61
C LEU A 107 -6.60 3.98 0.37
N ASP A 108 -5.78 4.71 -0.36
CA ASP A 108 -6.07 6.11 -0.66
C ASP A 108 -7.00 6.20 -1.88
N SER A 109 -6.77 5.39 -2.91
CA SER A 109 -7.74 5.19 -3.98
C SER A 109 -7.77 3.75 -4.51
N LEU A 110 -8.94 3.37 -5.02
CA LEU A 110 -9.21 2.11 -5.69
C LEU A 110 -9.93 2.40 -7.00
N HIS A 111 -9.35 1.95 -8.12
CA HIS A 111 -9.92 2.15 -9.44
C HIS A 111 -10.13 0.82 -10.18
N PHE A 112 -11.34 0.68 -10.73
CA PHE A 112 -11.78 -0.42 -11.56
C PHE A 112 -12.04 0.10 -12.97
N ILE A 113 -11.38 -0.49 -13.96
CA ILE A 113 -11.56 -0.15 -15.37
C ILE A 113 -11.83 -1.44 -16.12
N ARG A 114 -13.01 -1.56 -16.71
CA ARG A 114 -13.37 -2.69 -17.56
C ARG A 114 -13.18 -2.32 -19.03
N ASP A 115 -12.45 -3.18 -19.74
CA ASP A 115 -12.22 -3.09 -21.18
C ASP A 115 -12.55 -4.44 -21.81
N GLY A 116 -13.80 -4.59 -22.25
CA GLY A 116 -14.36 -5.85 -22.74
C GLY A 116 -14.32 -6.98 -21.70
N SER A 117 -13.53 -8.02 -21.97
CA SER A 117 -13.33 -9.19 -21.10
C SER A 117 -12.19 -9.01 -20.09
N ARG A 118 -11.56 -7.83 -20.04
CA ARG A 118 -10.47 -7.50 -19.12
C ARG A 118 -10.97 -6.55 -18.04
N LEU A 119 -10.64 -6.85 -16.79
CA LEU A 119 -10.75 -5.90 -15.69
C LEU A 119 -9.35 -5.49 -15.26
N ARG A 120 -9.12 -4.19 -15.26
CA ARG A 120 -7.96 -3.58 -14.61
C ARG A 120 -8.40 -3.09 -13.25
N MET A 121 -7.63 -3.47 -12.23
CA MET A 121 -7.78 -2.97 -10.87
C MET A 121 -6.51 -2.24 -10.51
N GLN A 122 -6.64 -1.06 -9.93
CA GLN A 122 -5.53 -0.21 -9.51
C GLN A 122 -5.78 0.18 -8.07
N VAL A 123 -4.78 -0.06 -7.22
CA VAL A 123 -4.76 0.29 -5.81
C VAL A 123 -3.66 1.32 -5.62
N PHE A 124 -4.00 2.45 -5.03
CA PHE A 124 -3.05 3.48 -4.65
C PHE A 124 -3.14 3.72 -3.15
N MET A 125 -1.98 3.89 -2.52
CA MET A 125 -1.85 4.08 -1.09
C MET A 125 -0.79 5.12 -0.79
N GLU A 126 -1.05 5.91 0.24
CA GLU A 126 -0.15 6.92 0.76
C GLU A 126 -0.05 6.78 2.28
N SER A 127 1.17 6.94 2.80
CA SER A 127 1.42 6.96 4.24
C SER A 127 0.66 8.08 4.95
N ARG A 128 0.20 7.83 6.19
CA ARG A 128 -0.39 8.90 7.03
C ARG A 128 0.66 9.86 7.55
N ALA A 129 0.26 11.08 7.89
CA ALA A 129 1.10 12.02 8.63
C ALA A 129 1.64 11.45 9.96
N GLU A 130 0.90 10.55 10.60
CA GLU A 130 1.32 9.81 11.81
C GLU A 130 2.35 8.71 11.54
N GLN A 131 2.48 8.30 10.28
CA GLN A 131 3.39 7.26 9.81
C GLN A 131 4.60 7.84 9.08
N GLU A 132 4.56 9.12 8.68
CA GLU A 132 5.67 9.85 8.08
C GLU A 132 6.90 9.81 9.00
N ALA A 133 8.06 9.50 8.44
CA ALA A 133 9.33 9.56 9.16
C ALA A 133 9.88 10.98 9.15
N GLY A 134 10.41 11.47 10.28
CA GLY A 134 11.12 12.75 10.37
C GLY A 134 10.60 13.70 11.47
N GLU A 135 11.36 14.75 11.75
CA GLU A 135 10.95 15.84 12.65
C GLU A 135 10.02 16.83 11.92
N ASP A 136 9.11 17.48 12.68
CA ASP A 136 8.10 18.42 12.17
C ASP A 136 8.67 19.60 11.36
N ASP A 137 9.98 19.86 11.45
CA ASP A 137 10.67 21.02 10.89
C ASP A 137 11.19 20.86 9.43
N GLY A 138 10.76 19.84 8.69
CA GLY A 138 10.85 19.85 7.22
C GLY A 138 11.33 18.59 6.52
N ASN A 139 11.67 17.52 7.24
CA ASN A 139 12.10 16.24 6.66
C ASN A 139 11.04 15.15 6.83
N ARG A 140 9.77 15.45 6.56
CA ARG A 140 8.71 14.44 6.58
C ARG A 140 8.76 13.61 5.30
N VAL A 141 9.09 12.33 5.43
CA VAL A 141 9.14 11.39 4.32
C VAL A 141 7.79 10.71 4.15
N ARG A 142 7.25 10.80 2.94
CA ARG A 142 6.02 10.14 2.52
C ARG A 142 6.35 8.93 1.66
N ALA A 143 5.70 7.81 1.95
CA ALA A 143 5.72 6.67 1.06
C ALA A 143 4.42 6.57 0.26
N TYR A 144 4.61 6.13 -0.98
CA TYR A 144 3.55 5.87 -1.92
C TYR A 144 3.70 4.45 -2.42
N ALA A 145 2.59 3.74 -2.53
CA ALA A 145 2.55 2.45 -3.20
C ALA A 145 1.39 2.46 -4.19
N GLU A 146 1.72 2.11 -5.42
CA GLU A 146 0.74 1.90 -6.47
C GLU A 146 0.90 0.47 -6.98
N LYS A 147 -0.21 -0.26 -7.07
CA LYS A 147 -0.23 -1.56 -7.70
C LYS A 147 -1.40 -1.70 -8.64
N GLN A 148 -1.09 -2.18 -9.83
CA GLN A 148 -2.06 -2.39 -10.88
C GLN A 148 -2.03 -3.85 -11.32
N ILE A 149 -3.21 -4.42 -11.49
CA ILE A 149 -3.37 -5.78 -11.99
C ILE A 149 -4.43 -5.86 -13.06
N PHE A 150 -4.28 -6.86 -13.92
CA PHE A 150 -5.19 -7.14 -15.00
C PHE A 150 -5.70 -8.57 -14.85
N MET A 151 -7.01 -8.70 -14.72
CA MET A 151 -7.68 -9.98 -14.78
C MET A 151 -8.32 -10.13 -16.16
N ARG A 152 -8.22 -11.33 -16.72
CA ARG A 152 -8.77 -11.69 -18.03
C ARG A 152 -9.90 -12.70 -17.83
N ASN A 153 -10.84 -12.74 -18.77
CA ASN A 153 -11.90 -13.75 -18.88
C ASN A 153 -12.94 -13.71 -17.74
N ILE A 154 -13.20 -12.55 -17.16
CA ILE A 154 -14.14 -12.41 -16.02
C ILE A 154 -15.61 -12.33 -16.46
N ALA A 155 -15.89 -12.91 -17.63
CA ALA A 155 -17.19 -12.90 -18.31
C ALA A 155 -17.30 -14.14 -19.22
N TYR A 156 -16.86 -15.29 -18.72
CA TYR A 156 -16.97 -16.57 -19.43
C TYR A 156 -17.83 -17.52 -18.61
N SER A 157 -19.15 -17.29 -18.61
CA SER A 157 -20.06 -18.40 -18.37
C SER A 157 -21.22 -18.32 -19.35
N ASN A 158 -21.38 -19.39 -20.13
CA ASN A 158 -22.55 -19.61 -20.99
C ASN A 158 -23.81 -20.00 -20.19
N ASN A 159 -23.67 -20.14 -18.87
CA ASN A 159 -24.76 -20.08 -17.91
C ASN A 159 -24.37 -19.02 -16.87
N PRO A 160 -24.79 -17.76 -17.04
CA PRO A 160 -25.09 -17.02 -15.82
C PRO A 160 -26.19 -17.83 -15.12
N CYS A 161 -26.40 -17.58 -13.85
CA CYS A 161 -27.71 -17.89 -13.30
C CYS A 161 -28.83 -17.42 -14.28
#